data_AF-N6UPP1-F1
#
_entry.id   AF-N6UPP1-F1
#
_cell.length_a   1.000
_cell.length_b   1.000
_cell.length_c   1.000
_cell.angle_alpha   90.00
_cell.angle_beta   90.00
_cell.angle_gamma   90.00
#
_symmetry.space_group_name_H-M   'P 1'
#
loop_
_entity.id
_entity.type
_entity.pdbx_description
1 polymer ?
#
loop_
_entity_poly.entity_id
_entity_poly.type
_entity_poly.pdbx_seq_one_letter_code
_entity_poly.pdbx_strand_id
1 'polypeptide(L)'
;MAELINSTQTALQQAYDYYLWTLTLSDKRTRGWALVDSPVPTLLFTALYLFLVWIGPKYMEKRKPFKLTPLLVPYNMAMAILNGYIASQLLTASTRLKYSYICEPCRQKNDPDELQVN
;
A
#
# COMPACT_ATOMS: atom_id res chain seq x y z
N MET A 1 -32.20 -20.88 2.70
CA MET A 1 -31.42 -20.58 1.47
C MET A 1 -31.65 -19.14 1.02
N ALA A 2 -32.91 -18.71 0.83
CA ALA A 2 -33.25 -17.33 0.47
C ALA A 2 -32.81 -16.26 1.49
N GLU A 3 -32.88 -16.55 2.80
CA GLU A 3 -32.45 -15.58 3.83
C GLU A 3 -30.93 -15.35 3.85
N LEU A 4 -30.13 -16.40 3.61
CA LEU A 4 -28.67 -16.27 3.47
C LEU A 4 -28.31 -15.47 2.21
N ILE A 5 -28.99 -15.74 1.08
CA ILE A 5 -28.79 -14.99 -0.16
C ILE A 5 -29.13 -13.51 0.05
N ASN A 6 -30.26 -13.22 0.69
CA ASN A 6 -30.68 -11.84 0.96
C ASN A 6 -29.71 -11.12 1.92
N SER A 7 -29.23 -11.81 2.95
CA SER A 7 -28.21 -11.28 3.87
C SER A 7 -26.85 -11.05 3.21
N THR A 8 -26.45 -11.92 2.26
CA THR A 8 -25.20 -11.70 1.51
C THR A 8 -25.34 -10.56 0.51
N GLN A 9 -26.50 -10.39 -0.12
CA GLN A 9 -26.79 -9.30 -1.04
C GLN A 9 -26.81 -7.95 -0.31
N THR A 10 -27.41 -7.87 0.88
CA THR A 10 -27.40 -6.65 1.69
C THR A 10 -25.99 -6.27 2.13
N ALA A 11 -25.17 -7.24 2.57
CA ALA A 11 -23.78 -6.99 2.95
C ALA A 11 -22.91 -6.53 1.75
N LEU A 12 -23.10 -7.13 0.57
CA LEU A 12 -22.39 -6.73 -0.64
C LEU A 12 -22.78 -5.33 -1.11
N GLN A 13 -24.07 -5.00 -1.03
CA GLN A 13 -24.55 -3.67 -1.39
C GLN A 13 -23.96 -2.61 -0.45
N GLN A 14 -23.96 -2.88 0.86
CA GLN A 14 -23.33 -1.99 1.85
C GLN A 14 -21.84 -1.77 1.59
N ALA A 15 -21.09 -2.84 1.26
CA ALA A 15 -19.68 -2.74 0.93
C ALA A 15 -19.44 -1.94 -0.36
N TYR A 16 -20.30 -2.11 -1.36
CA TYR A 16 -20.23 -1.37 -2.63
C TYR A 16 -20.55 0.11 -2.44
N ASP A 17 -21.60 0.44 -1.68
CA ASP A 17 -21.97 1.81 -1.36
C ASP A 17 -20.87 2.51 -0.53
N TYR A 18 -20.23 1.78 0.39
CA TYR A 18 -19.06 2.26 1.12
C TYR A 18 -17.87 2.52 0.18
N TYR A 19 -17.60 1.61 -0.75
CA TYR A 19 -16.54 1.80 -1.75
C TYR A 19 -16.81 3.03 -2.63
N LEU A 20 -18.03 3.21 -3.12
CA LEU A 20 -18.43 4.41 -3.86
C LEU A 20 -18.25 5.68 -3.04
N TRP A 21 -18.61 5.67 -1.75
CA TRP A 21 -18.37 6.79 -0.86
C TRP A 21 -16.86 7.10 -0.73
N THR A 22 -16.00 6.09 -0.54
CA THR A 22 -14.54 6.32 -0.46
C THR A 22 -13.94 6.90 -1.74
N LEU A 23 -14.47 6.54 -2.91
CA LEU A 23 -14.06 7.14 -4.19
C LEU A 23 -14.37 8.63 -4.26
N THR A 24 -15.40 9.12 -3.57
CA THR A 24 -15.70 10.56 -3.50
C THR A 24 -14.70 11.35 -2.65
N LEU A 25 -14.03 10.70 -1.69
CA LEU A 25 -12.98 11.29 -0.85
C LEU A 25 -11.57 11.13 -1.43
N SER A 26 -11.42 10.34 -2.50
CA SER A 26 -10.12 10.02 -3.09
C SER A 26 -9.42 11.25 -3.67
N ASP A 27 -8.09 11.32 -3.47
CA ASP A 27 -7.29 12.40 -4.04
C ASP A 27 -7.14 12.24 -5.55
N LYS A 28 -7.53 13.28 -6.29
CA LYS A 28 -7.45 13.30 -7.76
C LYS A 28 -6.00 13.27 -8.26
N ARG A 29 -5.03 13.71 -7.46
CA ARG A 29 -3.59 13.78 -7.81
C ARG A 29 -2.94 12.41 -7.96
N THR A 30 -3.43 11.42 -7.22
CA THR A 30 -2.89 10.05 -7.22
C THR A 30 -3.61 9.11 -8.20
N ARG A 31 -4.60 9.63 -8.93
CA ARG A 31 -5.36 8.86 -9.91
C ARG A 31 -4.44 8.33 -11.01
N GLY A 32 -4.55 7.04 -11.31
CA GLY A 32 -3.69 6.37 -12.29
C GLY A 32 -2.30 5.95 -11.77
N TRP A 33 -1.98 6.18 -10.49
CA TRP A 33 -0.80 5.58 -9.88
C TRP A 33 -0.97 4.07 -9.76
N ALA A 34 0.11 3.33 -10.03
CA ALA A 34 0.11 1.88 -9.92
C ALA A 34 -0.31 1.45 -8.51
N LEU A 35 -1.23 0.48 -8.40
CA LEU A 35 -1.77 -0.07 -7.14
C LEU A 35 -2.63 0.87 -6.28
N VAL A 36 -2.78 2.14 -6.65
CA VAL A 36 -3.56 3.13 -5.87
C VAL A 36 -4.97 3.30 -6.42
N ASP A 37 -5.14 3.18 -7.75
CA ASP A 37 -6.41 3.47 -8.45
C ASP A 37 -7.57 2.54 -8.05
N SER A 38 -7.26 1.32 -7.61
CA SER A 38 -8.24 0.34 -7.15
C SER A 38 -7.69 -0.51 -6.01
N PRO A 39 -8.52 -0.92 -5.03
CA PRO A 39 -8.10 -1.85 -3.98
C PRO A 39 -7.91 -3.29 -4.48
N VAL A 40 -8.49 -3.64 -5.62
CA VAL A 40 -8.45 -5.00 -6.20
C VAL A 40 -7.03 -5.52 -6.43
N PRO A 41 -6.13 -4.81 -7.14
CA PRO A 41 -4.76 -5.30 -7.36
C PRO A 41 -4.00 -5.51 -6.05
N THR A 42 -4.14 -4.60 -5.08
CA THR A 42 -3.50 -4.74 -3.77
C THR A 42 -4.00 -5.97 -3.02
N LEU A 43 -5.31 -6.19 -2.98
CA LEU A 43 -5.90 -7.39 -2.37
C LEU A 43 -5.44 -8.67 -3.05
N LEU A 44 -5.32 -8.67 -4.38
CA LEU A 44 -4.82 -9.80 -5.15
C LEU A 44 -3.36 -10.14 -4.76
N PHE A 45 -2.48 -9.14 -4.69
CA PHE A 45 -1.09 -9.36 -4.28
C PHE A 45 -0.98 -9.83 -2.82
N THR A 46 -1.80 -9.30 -1.92
CA THR A 46 -1.84 -9.77 -0.53
C THR A 46 -2.31 -11.22 -0.45
N ALA A 47 -3.38 -11.58 -1.17
CA ALA A 47 -3.87 -12.96 -1.21
C ALA A 47 -2.83 -13.93 -1.79
N LEU A 48 -2.15 -13.52 -2.87
CA LEU A 48 -1.06 -14.29 -3.47
C LEU A 48 0.10 -14.49 -2.49
N TYR A 49 0.51 -13.43 -1.78
CA TYR A 49 1.56 -13.51 -0.77
C TYR A 49 1.19 -14.51 0.34
N LEU A 50 -0.02 -14.41 0.91
CA LEU A 50 -0.49 -15.31 1.96
C LEU A 50 -0.58 -16.76 1.47
N PHE A 51 -1.03 -16.97 0.24
CA PHE A 51 -1.05 -18.29 -0.39
C PHE A 51 0.37 -18.89 -0.50
N LEU A 52 1.35 -18.09 -0.96
CA LEU A 52 2.74 -18.52 -1.06
C LEU A 52 3.36 -18.82 0.31
N VAL A 53 3.07 -18.01 1.33
CA VAL A 53 3.53 -18.24 2.71
C VAL A 53 2.90 -19.49 3.30
N TRP A 54 1.64 -19.80 2.96
CA TRP A 54 0.97 -21.01 3.44
C TRP A 54 1.50 -22.29 2.78
N ILE A 55 1.77 -22.26 1.47
CA ILE A 55 2.27 -23.42 0.73
C ILE A 55 3.79 -23.62 0.89
N GLY A 56 4.53 -22.54 1.13
CA GLY A 56 5.99 -22.52 1.21
C GLY A 56 6.58 -23.52 2.21
N PRO A 57 6.15 -23.53 3.48
CA PRO A 57 6.65 -24.48 4.48
C PRO A 57 6.38 -25.95 4.11
N LYS A 58 5.19 -26.25 3.58
CA LYS A 58 4.83 -27.60 3.13
C LYS A 58 5.72 -28.06 1.97
N TYR A 59 6.06 -27.14 1.07
CA TYR A 59 6.96 -27.43 -0.05
C TYR A 59 8.43 -27.58 0.38
N MET A 60 8.86 -26.83 1.40
CA MET A 60 10.24 -26.82 1.91
C MET A 60 10.52 -27.91 2.95
N GLU A 61 9.52 -28.61 3.48
CA GLU A 61 9.67 -29.64 4.52
C GLU A 61 10.72 -30.72 4.17
N LYS A 62 10.76 -31.14 2.90
CA LYS A 62 11.67 -32.20 2.43
C LYS A 62 12.95 -31.66 1.78
N ARG A 63 13.23 -30.35 1.88
CA ARG A 63 14.34 -29.68 1.19
C ARG A 63 15.25 -28.97 2.19
N LYS A 64 16.55 -28.92 1.88
CA LYS A 64 17.51 -28.14 2.67
C LYS A 64 17.25 -26.64 2.46
N PRO A 65 17.47 -25.80 3.49
CA PRO A 65 17.28 -24.35 3.38
C PRO A 65 18.24 -23.75 2.35
N PHE A 66 17.75 -22.77 1.60
CA PHE A 66 18.54 -22.05 0.61
C PHE A 66 19.52 -21.08 1.29
N LYS A 67 20.76 -21.03 0.80
CA LYS A 67 21.74 -20.01 1.22
C LYS A 67 21.50 -18.72 0.44
N LEU A 68 20.60 -17.88 0.95
CA LEU A 68 20.20 -16.61 0.32
C LEU A 68 21.04 -15.41 0.75
N THR A 69 22.05 -15.59 1.61
CA THR A 69 22.94 -14.53 2.10
C THR A 69 23.48 -13.58 1.01
N PRO A 70 24.02 -14.05 -0.13
CA PRO A 70 24.53 -13.15 -1.16
C PRO A 70 23.44 -12.32 -1.85
N LEU A 71 22.18 -12.74 -1.81
CA LEU A 71 21.04 -11.99 -2.33
C LEU A 71 20.45 -11.04 -1.27
N LEU A 72 20.44 -11.47 0.00
CA LEU A 72 19.82 -10.72 1.09
C LEU A 72 20.63 -9.47 1.47
N VAL A 73 21.95 -9.54 1.38
CA VAL A 73 22.85 -8.40 1.65
C VAL A 73 22.58 -7.21 0.70
N PRO A 74 22.66 -7.35 -0.65
CA PRO A 74 22.36 -6.25 -1.55
C PRO A 74 20.89 -5.80 -1.48
N TYR A 75 19.95 -6.72 -1.23
CA TYR A 75 18.55 -6.38 -0.99
C TYR A 75 18.38 -5.43 0.20
N ASN A 76 18.97 -5.76 1.35
CA ASN A 76 18.89 -4.91 2.54
C ASN A 76 19.61 -3.57 2.36
N MET A 77 20.74 -3.54 1.65
CA MET A 77 21.42 -2.29 1.30
C MET A 77 20.56 -1.41 0.39
N ALA A 78 19.93 -1.98 -0.63
CA ALA A 78 19.02 -1.25 -1.51
C ALA A 78 17.82 -0.69 -0.74
N MET A 79 17.24 -1.48 0.17
CA MET A 79 16.16 -1.02 1.07
C MET A 79 16.62 0.12 1.98
N ALA A 80 17.82 0.04 2.56
CA ALA A 80 18.36 1.10 3.41
C ALA A 80 18.58 2.40 2.61
N ILE A 81 19.12 2.32 1.39
CA ILE A 81 19.32 3.46 0.50
C ILE A 81 17.97 4.09 0.12
N LEU A 82 16.99 3.26 -0.27
CA LEU A 82 15.65 3.73 -0.64
C LEU A 82 14.96 4.44 0.53
N ASN A 83 15.01 3.86 1.73
CA ASN A 83 14.46 4.48 2.93
C ASN A 83 15.15 5.80 3.27
N GLY A 84 16.48 5.85 3.13
CA GLY A 84 17.25 7.08 3.30
C GLY A 84 16.85 8.17 2.29
N TYR A 85 16.63 7.78 1.03
CA TYR A 85 16.16 8.68 -0.02
C TYR A 85 14.76 9.24 0.31
N ILE A 86 13.80 8.38 0.63
CA ILE A 86 12.43 8.79 0.99
C ILE A 86 12.45 9.75 2.20
N ALA A 87 13.24 9.42 3.24
CA ALA A 87 13.38 10.28 4.41
C ALA A 87 13.99 11.65 4.06
N SER A 88 15.01 11.68 3.19
CA SER A 88 15.66 12.93 2.78
C SER A 88 14.72 13.84 1.98
N GLN A 89 13.89 13.27 1.11
CA GLN A 89 12.90 14.01 0.34
C GLN A 89 11.80 14.56 1.24
N LEU A 90 11.27 13.74 2.15
CA LEU A 90 10.24 14.15 3.09
C LEU A 90 10.72 15.31 3.99
N LEU A 91 11.94 15.23 4.52
CA LEU A 91 12.53 16.28 5.35
C LEU A 91 12.77 17.58 4.54
N THR A 92 13.29 17.46 3.33
CA THR A 92 13.58 18.63 2.49
C THR A 92 12.30 19.32 2.02
N ALA A 93 11.29 18.56 1.61
CA ALA A 93 10.00 19.10 1.21
C ALA A 93 9.25 19.72 2.42
N SER A 94 9.21 19.03 3.55
CA SER A 94 8.60 19.53 4.79
C SER A 94 9.25 20.82 5.31
N THR A 95 10.58 20.94 5.23
CA THR A 95 11.31 22.15 5.67
C THR A 95 11.10 23.32 4.71
N ARG A 96 11.06 23.09 3.39
CA ARG A 96 10.77 24.14 2.40
C ARG A 96 9.35 24.69 2.52
N LEU A 97 8.38 23.82 2.79
CA LEU A 97 6.99 24.20 3.02
C LEU A 97 6.72 24.75 4.44
N LYS A 98 7.73 24.75 5.31
CA LYS A 98 7.66 25.23 6.70
C LYS A 98 6.54 24.58 7.52
N TYR A 99 6.39 23.27 7.36
CA TYR A 99 5.35 22.51 8.07
C TYR A 99 5.57 22.50 9.58
N SER A 100 4.47 22.52 10.32
CA SER A 100 4.49 22.21 11.75
C SER A 100 4.61 20.69 11.94
N TYR A 101 5.62 20.24 12.67
CA TYR A 101 5.79 18.81 13.00
C TYR A 101 4.72 18.25 13.96
N ILE A 102 3.83 19.10 14.47
CA ILE A 102 2.76 18.71 15.40
C ILE A 102 1.46 18.44 14.65
N CYS A 103 1.01 19.42 13.86
CA CYS A 103 -0.25 19.33 13.13
C CYS A 103 -0.15 20.15 11.86
N GLU A 104 -0.16 19.47 10.71
CA GLU A 104 -0.34 20.08 9.40
C GLU A 104 -1.55 19.40 8.73
N PRO A 105 -2.53 20.17 8.22
CA PRO A 105 -3.68 19.59 7.53
C PRO A 105 -3.30 19.09 6.14
N CYS A 106 -3.90 17.99 5.70
CA CYS A 106 -3.78 17.53 4.32
C CYS A 106 -4.37 18.58 3.36
N ARG A 107 -3.54 19.10 2.44
CA ARG A 107 -3.95 20.03 1.40
C ARG A 107 -3.76 19.39 0.03
N GLN A 108 -4.82 19.40 -0.77
CA GLN A 108 -4.76 18.93 -2.16
C GLN A 108 -4.33 20.08 -3.07
N LYS A 109 -3.03 20.42 -3.04
CA LYS A 109 -2.42 21.41 -3.94
C LYS A 109 -1.50 20.70 -4.94
N ASN A 110 -1.49 21.20 -6.17
CA ASN A 110 -0.60 20.72 -7.23
C ASN A 110 0.76 21.44 -7.18
N ASP A 111 1.33 21.54 -5.98
CA ASP A 111 2.69 22.05 -5.79
C ASP A 111 3.67 20.86 -5.81
N PRO A 112 4.81 20.95 -6.51
CA PRO A 112 5.77 19.85 -6.59
C PRO A 112 6.32 19.42 -5.23
N ASP A 113 6.35 20.29 -4.23
CA ASP A 113 6.81 19.96 -2.88
C ASP A 113 5.72 19.28 -2.07
N GLU A 114 4.47 19.72 -2.25
CA GLU A 114 3.30 19.11 -1.62
C GLU A 114 3.10 17.68 -2.13
N LEU A 115 3.34 17.41 -3.41
CA LEU A 115 3.28 16.06 -4.00
C LEU A 115 4.37 15.09 -3.47
N GLN A 116 5.47 15.62 -2.94
CA GLN A 116 6.54 14.80 -2.34
C GLN A 116 6.21 14.38 -0.91
N VAL A 117 5.27 15.08 -0.26
CA VAL A 117 4.85 14.84 1.13
C VAL A 117 3.46 14.19 1.20
N ASN A 118 2.54 14.59 0.32
CA ASN A 118 1.12 14.23 0.28
C ASN A 118 0.68 13.66 -1.08
#